data_AF-A0A8C5ESY2-F1
#
_entry.id   AF-A0A8C5ESY2-F1
#
_cell.length_a   1.000
_cell.length_b   1.000
_cell.length_c   1.000
_cell.angle_alpha   90.00
_cell.angle_beta   90.00
_cell.angle_gamma   90.00
#
_symmetry.space_group_name_H-M   'P 1'
#
loop_
_entity.id
_entity.type
_entity.pdbx_description
1 polymer ?
#
loop_
_entity_poly.entity_id
_entity_poly.type
_entity_poly.pdbx_seq_one_letter_code
_entity_poly.pdbx_strand_id
1 'polypeptide(L)'
;PGGFKGKSFQIGTTCDCGRYRTVVGMLDVNIGKLRNAVKFMKNVALGLRETEERYYLLVKEPKKFKEASMNCKLRGGSLAMPKTTHTNQLMAEYVSQAGLTSVYIGVQAQSTVSYVYADSSPVQVWAALNPQEELHSPSALNTSSSCVELLSTGMWGHVECEVTMFFVCEFVKSRGSATDVSPSS
;
A
#
# COMPACT_ATOMS: atom_id res chain seq x y z
N PRO A 1 -73.71 -33.93 -9.00
CA PRO A 1 -73.99 -32.53 -8.61
C PRO A 1 -73.55 -32.27 -7.16
N GLY A 2 -72.58 -31.37 -6.97
CA GLY A 2 -72.07 -31.00 -5.65
C GLY A 2 -70.71 -30.31 -5.81
N GLY A 3 -70.74 -29.03 -6.15
CA GLY A 3 -69.56 -28.22 -6.46
C GLY A 3 -68.57 -28.12 -5.29
N PHE A 4 -67.30 -28.35 -5.58
CA PHE A 4 -66.21 -28.15 -4.63
C PHE A 4 -65.99 -26.64 -4.40
N LYS A 5 -66.07 -26.28 -3.12
CA LYS A 5 -65.83 -24.94 -2.56
C LYS A 5 -64.54 -24.33 -3.09
N GLY A 6 -64.62 -23.05 -3.46
CA GLY A 6 -63.51 -22.24 -3.94
C GLY A 6 -62.32 -22.27 -2.96
N LYS A 7 -61.15 -22.61 -3.49
CA LYS A 7 -59.88 -22.41 -2.80
C LYS A 7 -59.63 -20.91 -2.76
N SER A 8 -59.56 -20.36 -1.55
CA SER A 8 -59.02 -19.03 -1.27
C SER A 8 -57.66 -18.89 -1.94
N PHE A 9 -57.55 -17.95 -2.88
CA PHE A 9 -56.29 -17.48 -3.45
C PHE A 9 -55.45 -16.90 -2.31
N GLN A 10 -54.38 -17.62 -1.90
CA GLN A 10 -53.35 -17.07 -1.04
C GLN A 10 -52.64 -15.99 -1.83
N ILE A 11 -53.03 -14.74 -1.58
CA ILE A 11 -52.30 -13.55 -2.02
C ILE A 11 -50.88 -13.71 -1.48
N GLY A 12 -49.93 -13.93 -2.39
CA GLY A 12 -48.51 -13.97 -2.06
C GLY A 12 -48.18 -12.75 -1.21
N THR A 13 -47.44 -12.98 -0.12
CA THR A 13 -46.91 -11.94 0.77
C THR A 13 -46.45 -10.74 -0.06
N THR A 14 -47.17 -9.63 0.07
CA THR A 14 -46.88 -8.38 -0.63
C THR A 14 -45.42 -8.02 -0.41
N CYS A 15 -44.63 -7.88 -1.47
CA CYS A 15 -43.26 -7.39 -1.32
C CYS A 15 -43.34 -6.01 -0.66
N ASP A 16 -42.79 -5.89 0.57
CA ASP A 16 -42.65 -4.63 1.32
C ASP A 16 -41.52 -3.75 0.72
N CYS A 17 -41.48 -3.74 -0.62
CA CYS A 17 -40.48 -3.14 -1.48
C CYS A 17 -40.30 -1.63 -1.18
N GLY A 18 -41.36 -0.94 -0.72
CA GLY A 18 -41.30 0.46 -0.29
C GLY A 18 -40.49 0.66 0.99
N ARG A 19 -40.68 -0.18 2.01
CA ARG A 19 -39.92 -0.14 3.26
C ARG A 19 -38.45 -0.50 3.05
N TYR A 20 -38.18 -1.53 2.23
CA TYR A 20 -36.81 -1.88 1.87
C TYR A 20 -36.11 -0.78 1.08
N ARG A 21 -36.80 -0.09 0.17
CA ARG A 21 -36.24 1.04 -0.59
C ARG A 21 -35.77 2.18 0.30
N THR A 22 -36.52 2.49 1.36
CA THR A 22 -36.10 3.50 2.35
C THR A 22 -34.83 3.08 3.09
N VAL A 23 -34.76 1.82 3.54
CA VAL A 23 -33.59 1.29 4.27
C VAL A 23 -32.35 1.25 3.37
N VAL A 24 -32.47 0.75 2.14
CA VAL A 24 -31.36 0.73 1.16
C VAL A 24 -30.89 2.15 0.84
N GLY A 25 -31.81 3.10 0.63
CA GLY A 25 -31.45 4.50 0.39
C GLY A 25 -30.70 5.13 1.57
N MET A 26 -31.11 4.86 2.81
CA MET A 26 -30.37 5.30 4.00
C MET A 26 -28.99 4.65 4.10
N LEU A 27 -28.88 3.37 3.75
CA LEU A 27 -27.60 2.67 3.73
C LEU A 27 -26.64 3.26 2.69
N ASP A 28 -27.12 3.56 1.48
CA ASP A 28 -26.31 4.19 0.42
C ASP A 28 -25.78 5.56 0.84
N VAL A 29 -26.62 6.38 1.48
CA VAL A 29 -26.20 7.67 2.04
C VAL A 29 -25.12 7.49 3.11
N ASN A 30 -25.28 6.51 3.99
CA ASN A 30 -24.30 6.21 5.04
C ASN A 30 -22.99 5.67 4.47
N ILE A 31 -23.03 4.81 3.46
CA ILE A 31 -21.85 4.33 2.73
C ILE A 31 -21.13 5.50 2.04
N GLY A 32 -21.88 6.42 1.44
CA GLY A 32 -21.33 7.64 0.84
C GLY A 32 -20.58 8.51 1.87
N LYS A 33 -21.19 8.75 3.04
CA LYS A 33 -20.57 9.47 4.14
C LYS A 33 -19.29 8.77 4.62
N LEU A 34 -19.34 7.45 4.80
CA LEU A 34 -18.19 6.66 5.23
C LEU A 34 -17.05 6.73 4.20
N ARG A 35 -17.35 6.61 2.90
CA ARG A 35 -16.36 6.73 1.82
C ARG A 35 -15.67 8.10 1.85
N ASN A 36 -16.41 9.17 2.07
CA ASN A 36 -15.86 10.52 2.19
C ASN A 36 -14.95 10.67 3.41
N ALA A 37 -15.36 10.15 4.57
CA ALA A 37 -14.55 10.15 5.79
C ALA A 37 -13.23 9.37 5.61
N VAL A 38 -13.29 8.20 4.99
CA VAL A 38 -12.11 7.38 4.67
C VAL A 38 -11.16 8.13 3.72
N LYS A 39 -11.70 8.77 2.69
CA LYS A 39 -10.89 9.57 1.74
C LYS A 39 -10.19 10.73 2.45
N PHE A 40 -10.88 11.42 3.37
CA PHE A 40 -10.29 12.47 4.18
C PHE A 40 -9.15 11.93 5.05
N MET A 41 -9.38 10.86 5.81
CA MET A 41 -8.36 10.24 6.67
C MET A 41 -7.12 9.82 5.88
N LYS A 42 -7.32 9.25 4.69
CA LYS A 42 -6.23 8.80 3.83
C LYS A 42 -5.36 9.95 3.32
N ASN A 43 -6.01 10.97 2.76
CA ASN A 43 -5.31 12.03 2.02
C ASN A 43 -4.81 13.15 2.93
N VAL A 44 -5.61 13.54 3.92
CA VAL A 44 -5.34 14.71 4.76
C VAL A 44 -4.64 14.30 6.05
N ALA A 45 -5.17 13.32 6.77
CA ALA A 45 -4.62 12.95 8.08
C ALA A 45 -3.33 12.10 7.96
N LEU A 46 -3.30 11.14 7.04
CA LEU A 46 -2.17 10.22 6.87
C LEU A 46 -1.23 10.59 5.71
N GLY A 47 -1.66 11.45 4.80
CA GLY A 47 -0.87 11.86 3.63
C GLY A 47 -0.54 10.71 2.65
N LEU A 48 -1.24 9.58 2.72
CA LEU A 48 -0.96 8.38 1.93
C LEU A 48 -0.85 8.69 0.44
N ARG A 49 0.08 8.03 -0.23
CA ARG A 49 0.16 7.97 -1.70
C ARG A 49 -0.33 6.62 -2.19
N GLU A 50 -0.84 6.55 -3.40
CA GLU A 50 -1.37 5.32 -3.96
C GLU A 50 -1.07 5.19 -5.45
N THR A 51 -0.97 3.95 -5.90
CA THR A 51 -1.03 3.55 -7.32
C THR A 51 -2.27 2.68 -7.53
N GLU A 52 -2.51 2.16 -8.73
CA GLU A 52 -3.61 1.20 -8.95
C GLU A 52 -3.51 -0.06 -8.07
N GLU A 53 -2.30 -0.45 -7.67
CA GLU A 53 -2.06 -1.73 -7.02
C GLU A 53 -1.57 -1.61 -5.58
N ARG A 54 -1.09 -0.44 -5.14
CA ARG A 54 -0.43 -0.27 -3.84
C ARG A 54 -0.80 1.03 -3.12
N TYR A 55 -0.68 0.99 -1.80
CA TYR A 55 -0.65 2.17 -0.93
C TYR A 55 0.75 2.37 -0.37
N TYR A 56 1.16 3.62 -0.19
CA TYR A 56 2.45 4.03 0.36
C TYR A 56 2.25 4.96 1.55
N LEU A 57 2.78 4.57 2.70
CA LEU A 57 2.72 5.32 3.95
C LEU A 57 4.12 5.77 4.36
N LEU A 58 4.34 7.08 4.46
CA LEU A 58 5.54 7.64 5.03
C LEU A 58 5.42 7.64 6.55
N VAL A 59 6.31 6.93 7.23
CA VAL A 59 6.35 6.86 8.69
C VAL A 59 7.41 7.83 9.20
N LYS A 60 6.97 8.91 9.83
CA LYS A 60 7.83 9.97 10.41
C LYS A 60 8.27 9.65 11.84
N GLU A 61 8.59 8.39 12.10
CA GLU A 61 9.21 7.94 13.36
C GLU A 61 10.56 7.33 13.01
N PRO A 62 11.69 7.87 13.49
CA PRO A 62 12.99 7.40 13.09
C PRO A 62 13.25 6.02 13.70
N LYS A 63 13.67 5.05 12.88
CA LYS A 63 13.94 3.67 13.31
C LYS A 63 15.13 3.10 12.55
N LYS A 64 15.80 2.11 13.15
CA LYS A 64 16.82 1.33 12.44
C LYS A 64 16.16 0.50 11.34
N PHE A 65 16.91 0.07 10.33
CA PHE A 65 16.33 -0.64 9.18
C PHE A 65 15.52 -1.88 9.58
N LYS A 66 16.05 -2.70 10.50
CA LYS A 66 15.35 -3.91 10.97
C LYS A 66 14.03 -3.58 11.67
N GLU A 67 14.02 -2.53 12.48
CA GLU A 67 12.83 -2.06 13.19
C GLU A 67 11.81 -1.43 12.24
N ALA A 68 12.27 -0.67 11.25
CA ALA A 68 11.44 -0.10 10.19
C ALA A 68 10.77 -1.20 9.36
N SER A 69 11.54 -2.23 8.97
CA SER A 69 11.03 -3.43 8.29
C SER A 69 9.96 -4.14 9.11
N MET A 70 10.22 -4.34 10.41
CA MET A 70 9.25 -4.95 11.32
C MET A 70 7.99 -4.07 11.49
N ASN A 71 8.14 -2.74 11.54
CA ASN A 71 7.02 -1.82 11.65
C ASN A 71 6.06 -1.95 10.45
N CYS A 72 6.59 -1.99 9.23
CA CYS A 72 5.76 -2.20 8.05
C CYS A 72 5.11 -3.59 8.03
N LYS A 73 5.85 -4.63 8.42
CA LYS A 73 5.32 -6.01 8.51
C LYS A 73 4.17 -6.14 9.50
N LEU A 74 4.30 -5.56 10.70
CA LEU A 74 3.25 -5.54 11.72
C LEU A 74 1.98 -4.81 11.25
N ARG A 75 2.10 -3.91 10.28
CA ARG A 75 0.96 -3.20 9.65
C ARG A 75 0.39 -3.97 8.45
N GLY A 76 0.89 -5.16 8.14
CA GLY A 76 0.45 -5.96 6.98
C GLY A 76 1.08 -5.55 5.65
N GLY A 77 2.23 -4.88 5.67
CA GLY A 77 2.96 -4.44 4.49
C GLY A 77 4.44 -4.81 4.52
N SER A 78 5.24 -4.14 3.72
CA SER A 78 6.70 -4.22 3.72
C SER A 78 7.31 -2.83 3.62
N LEU A 79 8.63 -2.70 3.81
CA LEU A 79 9.32 -1.50 3.34
C LEU A 79 9.08 -1.36 1.82
N ALA A 80 8.92 -0.12 1.36
CA ALA A 80 8.52 0.17 -0.01
C ALA A 80 9.61 -0.24 -1.00
N MET A 81 9.22 -0.93 -2.06
CA MET A 81 10.11 -1.46 -3.08
C MET A 81 9.85 -0.68 -4.37
N PRO A 82 10.58 0.41 -4.64
CA PRO A 82 10.51 1.07 -5.94
C PRO A 82 10.98 0.06 -6.98
N LYS A 83 10.04 -0.55 -7.72
CA LYS A 83 10.31 -1.56 -8.75
C LYS A 83 10.16 -1.03 -10.16
N THR A 84 9.68 0.20 -10.31
CA THR A 84 9.60 0.91 -11.60
C THR A 84 10.01 2.37 -11.40
N THR A 85 10.46 3.02 -12.48
CA THR A 85 10.77 4.47 -12.48
C THR A 85 9.59 5.30 -12.00
N HIS A 86 8.36 4.92 -12.38
CA HIS A 86 7.15 5.62 -11.93
C HIS A 86 6.95 5.53 -10.40
N THR A 87 7.10 4.33 -9.82
CA THR A 87 7.01 4.17 -8.36
C THR A 87 8.13 4.90 -7.62
N ASN A 88 9.32 4.96 -8.21
CA ASN A 88 10.46 5.70 -7.66
C ASN A 88 10.19 7.20 -7.61
N GLN A 89 9.74 7.77 -8.72
CA GLN A 89 9.38 9.20 -8.81
C GLN A 89 8.26 9.55 -7.84
N LEU A 90 7.20 8.74 -7.79
CA LEU A 90 6.09 8.95 -6.84
C LEU A 90 6.57 9.00 -5.39
N MET A 91 7.50 8.12 -5.01
CA MET A 91 8.05 8.13 -3.65
C MET A 91 9.02 9.29 -3.42
N ALA A 92 9.86 9.65 -4.39
CA ALA A 92 10.75 10.81 -4.31
C ALA A 92 9.96 12.11 -4.09
N GLU A 93 8.88 12.30 -4.86
CA GLU A 93 7.95 13.41 -4.68
C GLU A 93 7.28 13.37 -3.30
N TYR A 94 6.92 12.19 -2.81
CA TYR A 94 6.33 12.04 -1.49
C TYR A 94 7.30 12.48 -0.38
N VAL A 95 8.58 12.08 -0.48
CA VAL A 95 9.65 12.49 0.43
C VAL A 95 9.86 14.01 0.36
N SER A 96 9.96 14.56 -0.85
CA SER A 96 10.14 16.00 -1.09
C SER A 96 8.99 16.84 -0.53
N GLN A 97 7.74 16.49 -0.84
CA GLN A 97 6.54 17.19 -0.35
C GLN A 97 6.38 17.07 1.17
N ALA A 98 6.93 16.02 1.78
CA ALA A 98 6.95 15.86 3.22
C ALA A 98 8.05 16.69 3.92
N GLY A 99 8.89 17.41 3.16
CA GLY A 99 10.00 18.21 3.66
C GLY A 99 11.19 17.38 4.15
N LEU A 100 11.36 16.16 3.62
CA LEU A 100 12.43 15.24 4.02
C LEU A 100 13.54 15.20 2.97
N THR A 101 14.76 14.89 3.41
CA THR A 101 15.93 14.72 2.53
C THR A 101 16.02 13.31 1.97
N SER A 102 15.78 12.31 2.81
CA SER A 102 15.84 10.90 2.45
C SER A 102 15.04 10.03 3.42
N VAL A 103 14.78 8.79 3.01
CA VAL A 103 14.05 7.76 3.78
C VAL A 103 14.57 6.37 3.47
N TYR A 104 14.43 5.43 4.40
CA TYR A 104 14.63 4.01 4.10
C TYR A 104 13.59 3.50 3.10
N ILE A 105 14.07 2.70 2.16
CA ILE A 105 13.28 1.86 1.26
C ILE A 105 13.63 0.39 1.47
N GLY A 106 12.80 -0.51 0.94
CA GLY A 106 12.94 -1.95 1.08
C GLY A 106 13.98 -2.52 0.13
N VAL A 107 15.22 -2.02 0.21
CA VAL A 107 16.37 -2.50 -0.56
C VAL A 107 17.55 -2.67 0.40
N GLN A 108 18.21 -3.83 0.32
CA GLN A 108 19.36 -4.17 1.14
C GLN A 108 20.44 -4.82 0.29
N ALA A 109 21.70 -4.59 0.64
CA ALA A 109 22.82 -5.31 0.05
C ALA A 109 22.76 -6.80 0.45
N GLN A 110 22.87 -7.68 -0.54
CA GLN A 110 23.06 -9.12 -0.34
C GLN A 110 24.55 -9.48 -0.41
N SER A 111 25.31 -8.74 -1.22
CA SER A 111 26.77 -8.82 -1.30
C SER A 111 27.32 -7.42 -1.57
N THR A 112 28.64 -7.29 -1.74
CA THR A 112 29.28 -6.01 -2.09
C THR A 112 28.82 -5.43 -3.43
N VAL A 113 28.22 -6.25 -4.30
CA VAL A 113 27.84 -5.88 -5.67
C VAL A 113 26.39 -6.22 -6.01
N SER A 114 25.63 -6.81 -5.09
CA SER A 114 24.25 -7.22 -5.34
C SER A 114 23.29 -6.72 -4.27
N TYR A 115 22.12 -6.28 -4.72
CA TYR A 115 21.06 -5.75 -3.88
C TYR A 115 19.78 -6.54 -4.12
N VAL A 116 19.02 -6.72 -3.04
CA VAL A 116 17.73 -7.39 -3.05
C VAL A 116 16.67 -6.50 -2.46
N TYR A 117 15.45 -6.63 -2.98
CA TYR A 117 14.28 -6.01 -2.41
C TYR A 117 13.84 -6.75 -1.13
N ALA A 118 12.96 -6.11 -0.35
CA ALA A 118 12.42 -6.66 0.90
C ALA A 118 11.62 -7.97 0.72
N ASP A 119 11.19 -8.29 -0.51
CA ASP A 119 10.56 -9.55 -0.89
C ASP A 119 11.53 -10.58 -1.47
N SER A 120 12.83 -10.35 -1.30
CA SER A 120 13.93 -11.18 -1.80
C SER A 120 14.07 -11.23 -3.32
N SER A 121 13.32 -10.43 -4.08
CA SER A 121 13.54 -10.30 -5.53
C SER A 121 14.80 -9.47 -5.81
N PRO A 122 15.56 -9.78 -6.88
CA PRO A 122 16.75 -9.02 -7.24
C PRO A 122 16.37 -7.61 -7.70
N VAL A 123 17.24 -6.64 -7.40
CA VAL A 123 17.08 -5.27 -7.91
C VAL A 123 17.18 -5.25 -9.44
N GLN A 124 16.25 -4.55 -10.08
CA GLN A 124 16.12 -4.53 -11.54
C GLN A 124 17.11 -3.53 -12.18
N VAL A 125 17.39 -3.73 -13.48
CA VAL A 125 18.36 -2.95 -14.26
C VAL A 125 18.08 -1.43 -14.19
N TRP A 126 16.83 -0.99 -14.25
CA TRP A 126 16.53 0.46 -14.23
C TRP A 126 16.99 1.15 -12.94
N ALA A 127 16.97 0.44 -11.81
CA ALA A 127 17.48 0.93 -10.53
C ALA A 127 19.01 0.91 -10.48
N ALA A 128 19.64 -0.03 -11.18
CA ALA A 128 21.09 -0.08 -11.38
C ALA A 128 21.61 1.00 -12.36
N LEU A 129 20.71 1.67 -13.11
CA LEU A 129 21.02 2.80 -13.99
C LEU A 129 20.92 4.17 -13.29
N ASN A 130 20.44 4.23 -12.04
CA ASN A 130 20.68 5.41 -11.20
C ASN A 130 22.21 5.50 -11.01
N PRO A 131 22.83 6.71 -11.10
CA PRO A 131 24.28 6.82 -11.25
C PRO A 131 24.99 5.94 -10.24
N GLN A 132 25.64 4.88 -10.75
CA GLN A 132 26.44 3.93 -9.99
C GLN A 132 27.61 4.59 -9.24
N GLU A 133 27.76 5.92 -9.34
CA GLU A 133 28.84 6.71 -8.76
C GLU A 133 28.78 6.83 -7.22
N GLU A 134 27.62 6.72 -6.58
CA GLU A 134 27.54 6.79 -5.11
C GLU A 134 27.19 5.47 -4.43
N LEU A 135 26.84 4.44 -5.21
CA LEU A 135 26.71 3.08 -4.69
C LEU A 135 28.09 2.44 -4.38
N HIS A 136 29.19 3.15 -4.69
CA HIS A 136 30.56 2.69 -4.53
C HIS A 136 31.41 3.72 -3.77
N SER A 137 30.92 4.28 -2.66
CA SER A 137 31.82 5.05 -1.78
C SER A 137 32.87 4.10 -1.18
N PRO A 138 34.19 4.40 -1.25
CA PRO A 138 35.28 3.50 -0.83
C PRO A 138 35.24 3.13 0.66
N SER A 139 34.47 3.85 1.47
CA SER A 139 34.22 3.51 2.87
C SER A 139 33.31 2.28 3.06
N ALA A 140 32.67 1.79 2.00
CA ALA A 140 31.74 0.64 2.02
C ALA A 140 32.41 -0.73 1.80
N LEU A 141 33.75 -0.81 1.72
CA LEU A 141 34.46 -2.07 1.45
C LEU A 141 34.33 -3.15 2.54
N ASN A 142 33.69 -2.85 3.69
CA ASN A 142 33.76 -3.71 4.88
C ASN A 142 32.43 -4.18 5.48
N THR A 143 31.27 -3.99 4.85
CA THR A 143 30.03 -4.51 5.46
C THR A 143 29.07 -5.09 4.43
N SER A 144 28.87 -6.41 4.53
CA SER A 144 27.74 -7.17 3.93
C SER A 144 26.36 -6.75 4.46
N SER A 145 26.26 -5.66 5.23
CA SER A 145 25.06 -5.15 5.90
C SER A 145 24.79 -3.69 5.55
N SER A 146 24.87 -3.31 4.28
CA SER A 146 24.43 -1.98 3.85
C SER A 146 22.94 -1.96 3.53
N CYS A 147 22.29 -0.87 3.89
CA CYS A 147 20.92 -0.54 3.54
C CYS A 147 20.90 0.59 2.50
N VAL A 148 19.72 0.85 1.94
CA VAL A 148 19.54 1.87 0.90
C VAL A 148 18.52 2.90 1.36
N GLU A 149 18.86 4.16 1.13
CA GLU A 149 17.95 5.30 1.28
C GLU A 149 17.51 5.84 -0.09
N LEU A 150 16.29 6.33 -0.15
CA LEU A 150 15.76 7.08 -1.29
C LEU A 150 15.82 8.57 -0.95
N LEU A 151 16.54 9.34 -1.75
CA LEU A 151 16.61 10.79 -1.63
C LEU A 151 15.37 11.45 -2.23
N SER A 152 15.07 12.68 -1.80
CA SER A 152 14.00 13.51 -2.37
C SER A 152 14.20 13.83 -3.86
N THR A 153 15.42 13.67 -4.37
CA THR A 153 15.76 13.76 -5.80
C THR A 153 15.36 12.52 -6.61
N GLY A 154 15.02 11.43 -5.94
CA GLY A 154 14.77 10.12 -6.55
C GLY A 154 16.02 9.27 -6.76
N MET A 155 17.19 9.79 -6.42
CA MET A 155 18.43 9.01 -6.37
C MET A 155 18.44 8.08 -5.16
N TRP A 156 19.21 7.00 -5.26
CA TRP A 156 19.39 6.06 -4.15
C TRP A 156 20.77 6.28 -3.54
N GLY A 157 20.84 6.27 -2.22
CA GLY A 157 22.06 6.45 -1.44
C GLY A 157 22.36 5.23 -0.59
N HIS A 158 23.63 5.09 -0.22
CA HIS A 158 24.07 4.12 0.76
C HIS A 158 23.90 4.63 2.18
N VAL A 159 23.41 3.75 3.05
CA VAL A 159 23.36 4.04 4.47
C VAL A 159 23.59 2.79 5.30
N GLU A 160 24.25 2.96 6.44
CA GLU A 160 24.44 1.91 7.43
C GLU A 160 23.09 1.55 8.09
N CYS A 161 22.75 0.27 8.11
CA CYS A 161 21.43 -0.20 8.58
C CYS A 161 21.09 0.15 10.04
N GLU A 162 22.11 0.45 10.86
CA GLU A 162 21.98 0.84 12.26
C GLU A 162 21.64 2.33 12.45
N VAL A 163 21.72 3.14 11.39
CA VAL A 163 21.26 4.54 11.41
C VAL A 163 19.75 4.57 11.54
N THR A 164 19.24 5.43 12.43
CA THR A 164 17.81 5.67 12.57
C THR A 164 17.35 6.74 11.60
N MET A 165 16.38 6.43 10.74
CA MET A 165 15.75 7.43 9.86
C MET A 165 14.28 7.08 9.60
N PHE A 166 13.57 8.00 8.95
CA PHE A 166 12.20 7.76 8.50
C PHE A 166 12.17 6.75 7.35
N PHE A 167 11.00 6.19 7.10
CA PHE A 167 10.86 5.08 6.15
C PHE A 167 9.50 5.08 5.48
N VAL A 168 9.42 4.46 4.31
CA VAL A 168 8.16 4.29 3.58
C VAL A 168 7.74 2.84 3.63
N CYS A 169 6.52 2.59 4.09
CA CYS A 169 5.87 1.29 3.97
C CYS A 169 5.04 1.22 2.69
N GLU A 170 5.00 0.04 2.06
CA GLU A 170 4.06 -0.27 0.99
C GLU A 170 3.07 -1.37 1.40
N PHE A 171 1.86 -1.29 0.87
CA PHE A 171 0.78 -2.24 1.11
C PHE A 171 0.13 -2.60 -0.23
N VAL A 172 -0.10 -3.89 -0.46
CA VAL A 172 -0.84 -4.36 -1.65
C VAL A 172 -2.31 -4.02 -1.47
N LYS A 173 -2.93 -3.43 -2.49
CA LYS A 173 -4.38 -3.29 -2.54
C LYS A 173 -4.96 -4.68 -2.77
N SER A 174 -5.80 -5.17 -1.86
CA SER A 174 -6.62 -6.32 -2.20
C SER A 174 -7.52 -5.91 -3.37
N ARG A 175 -7.28 -6.48 -4.55
CA ARG A 175 -8.37 -6.64 -5.51
C ARG A 175 -9.34 -7.53 -4.75
N GLY A 176 -10.46 -6.97 -4.31
CA GLY A 176 -11.47 -7.72 -3.56
C GLY A 176 -11.63 -9.07 -4.25
N SER A 177 -11.52 -10.16 -3.49
CA SER A 177 -11.79 -11.48 -4.03
C SER A 177 -13.20 -11.45 -4.59
N ALA A 178 -13.31 -11.24 -5.90
CA ALA A 178 -14.45 -11.66 -6.69
C ALA A 178 -14.40 -13.19 -6.76
N THR A 179 -14.39 -13.85 -5.60
CA THR A 179 -14.81 -15.23 -5.46
C THR A 179 -16.31 -15.16 -5.23
N ASP A 180 -17.01 -15.23 -6.37
CA ASP A 180 -18.25 -15.98 -6.52
C ASP A 180 -19.31 -15.79 -5.41
N VAL A 181 -20.13 -14.76 -5.58
CA VAL A 181 -21.55 -14.89 -5.26
C VAL A 181 -22.29 -14.76 -6.58
N SER A 182 -22.20 -15.79 -7.41
CA SER A 182 -23.27 -16.08 -8.36
C SER A 182 -24.55 -16.26 -7.53
N PRO A 183 -25.62 -15.47 -7.75
CA PRO A 183 -26.88 -15.77 -7.12
C PRO A 183 -27.43 -17.03 -7.79
N SER A 184 -27.36 -18.17 -7.10
CA SER A 184 -28.15 -19.33 -7.47
C SER A 184 -29.63 -19.00 -7.22
N SER A 185 -30.36 -18.70 -8.28
CA SER A 185 -31.82 -18.85 -8.39
C SER A 185 -32.21 -18.98 -9.85
#